data_AF-A0A2J8VCQ7-F1
#
_entry.id   AF-A0A2J8VCQ7-F1
#
_cell.length_a   1.000
_cell.length_b   1.000
_cell.length_c   1.000
_cell.angle_alpha   90.00
_cell.angle_beta   90.00
_cell.angle_gamma   90.00
#
_symmetry.space_group_name_H-M   'P 1'
#
loop_
_entity.id
_entity.type
_entity.pdbx_description
1 polymer ?
#
loop_
_entity_poly.entity_id
_entity_poly.type
_entity_poly.pdbx_seq_one_letter_code
_entity_poly.pdbx_strand_id
1 'polypeptide(L)'
;MSIGTNFQLGLKDGIILCELINKLQPGSVKKVNESSLNWPQLENIGNFIKAIQAYGMKPHDIFEANDLFENGNMTQVQTTLVALAGLAKTKGFHTTIDIGVKYAEKQTRRFDEGKLKAGQSVIGLQMGTNKCASQAGMTAYGTRRHLYDPKMQTDKPFDQTTISLQMGTNKGASQAGMLAPGTRR
;
A
#
# COMPACT_ATOMS: atom_id res chain seq x y z
N MET A 1 -36.81 17.46 8.09
CA MET A 1 -36.05 18.42 8.92
C MET A 1 -35.23 19.31 8.01
N SER A 2 -35.17 20.59 8.33
CA SER A 2 -34.29 21.54 7.65
C SER A 2 -33.20 21.96 8.61
N ILE A 3 -31.95 22.01 8.14
CA ILE A 3 -30.78 22.45 8.92
C ILE A 3 -30.85 23.97 9.19
N GLY A 4 -31.71 24.70 8.47
CA GLY A 4 -31.81 26.15 8.57
C GLY A 4 -30.71 26.87 7.78
N THR A 5 -30.59 28.18 8.01
CA THR A 5 -29.65 29.05 7.27
C THR A 5 -28.21 28.93 7.78
N ASN A 6 -28.03 28.61 9.06
CA ASN A 6 -26.72 28.40 9.66
C ASN A 6 -26.46 26.90 9.84
N PHE A 7 -25.53 26.38 9.03
CA PHE A 7 -25.19 24.96 9.01
C PHE A 7 -24.70 24.43 10.36
N GLN A 8 -23.88 25.20 11.08
CA GLN A 8 -23.32 24.78 12.37
C GLN A 8 -24.42 24.72 13.44
N LEU A 9 -25.24 25.76 13.55
CA LEU A 9 -26.32 25.81 14.55
C LEU A 9 -27.37 24.73 14.33
N GLY A 10 -27.68 24.40 13.07
CA GLY A 10 -28.64 23.35 12.72
C GLY A 10 -28.18 21.93 13.06
N LEU A 11 -26.86 21.71 13.22
CA LEU A 11 -26.30 20.42 13.60
C LEU A 11 -25.85 20.37 15.06
N LYS A 12 -25.78 21.52 15.75
CA LYS A 12 -25.24 21.65 17.11
C LYS A 12 -25.99 20.82 18.15
N ASP A 13 -27.28 20.56 17.94
CA ASP A 13 -28.07 19.72 18.84
C ASP A 13 -27.78 18.21 18.72
N GLY A 14 -27.08 17.81 17.66
CA GLY A 14 -26.75 16.43 17.34
C GLY A 14 -27.94 15.56 16.92
N ILE A 15 -29.16 16.09 16.83
CA ILE A 15 -30.38 15.31 16.54
C ILE A 15 -30.35 14.83 15.10
N ILE A 16 -30.11 15.74 14.16
CA ILE A 16 -30.02 15.43 12.72
C ILE A 16 -28.90 14.43 12.45
N LEU A 17 -27.78 14.53 13.17
CA LEU A 17 -26.65 13.62 13.05
C LEU A 17 -27.01 12.20 13.52
N CYS A 18 -27.65 12.08 14.68
CA CYS A 18 -28.12 10.79 15.20
C CYS A 18 -29.14 10.15 14.25
N GLU A 19 -30.04 10.93 13.66
CA GLU A 19 -30.98 10.42 12.69
C GLU A 19 -30.31 9.98 11.39
N LEU A 20 -29.35 10.76 10.89
CA LEU A 20 -28.57 10.43 9.70
C LEU A 20 -27.94 9.03 9.82
N ILE A 21 -27.23 8.76 10.92
CA ILE A 21 -26.58 7.46 11.09
C ILE A 21 -27.59 6.33 11.32
N ASN A 22 -28.74 6.60 11.95
CA ASN A 22 -29.82 5.63 12.07
C ASN A 22 -30.50 5.29 10.72
N LYS A 23 -30.52 6.22 9.76
CA LYS A 23 -30.97 5.95 8.39
C LYS A 23 -29.96 5.09 7.62
N LEU A 24 -28.67 5.29 7.84
CA LEU A 24 -27.60 4.50 7.21
C LEU A 24 -27.46 3.10 7.83
N GLN A 25 -27.56 3.00 9.15
CA GLN A 25 -27.50 1.75 9.88
C GLN A 25 -28.54 1.80 11.02
N PRO A 26 -29.69 1.12 10.86
CA PRO A 26 -30.74 1.10 11.87
C PRO A 26 -30.22 0.60 13.22
N GLY A 27 -30.61 1.28 14.30
CA GLY A 27 -30.23 0.93 15.67
C GLY A 27 -28.83 1.41 16.10
N SER A 28 -28.16 2.22 15.29
CA SER A 28 -26.87 2.85 15.63
C SER A 28 -26.94 3.71 16.90
N VAL A 29 -27.98 4.54 17.01
CA VAL A 29 -28.24 5.38 18.19
C VAL A 29 -29.62 5.03 18.72
N LYS A 30 -29.67 4.47 19.94
CA LYS A 30 -30.90 3.95 20.55
C LYS A 30 -31.84 5.05 21.04
N LYS A 31 -31.30 6.12 21.60
CA LYS A 31 -32.05 7.24 22.16
C LYS A 31 -31.40 8.55 21.74
N VAL A 32 -32.20 9.44 21.19
CA VAL A 32 -31.79 10.81 20.82
C VAL A 32 -32.46 11.76 21.81
N ASN A 33 -31.68 12.68 22.37
CA ASN A 33 -32.20 13.66 23.32
C ASN A 33 -32.63 14.92 22.59
N GLU A 34 -33.82 15.45 22.89
CA GLU A 34 -34.35 16.68 22.27
C GLU A 34 -34.26 17.91 23.20
N SER A 35 -33.51 17.80 24.30
CA SER A 35 -33.36 18.88 25.28
C SER A 35 -32.52 20.03 24.70
N SER A 36 -32.87 21.26 25.09
CA SER A 36 -32.12 22.47 24.78
C SER A 36 -30.87 22.68 25.64
N LEU A 37 -30.63 21.80 26.62
CA LEU A 37 -29.47 21.87 27.50
C LEU A 37 -28.18 21.46 26.76
N ASN A 38 -27.05 22.05 27.13
CA ASN A 38 -25.76 21.81 26.48
C ASN A 38 -25.28 20.35 26.60
N TRP A 39 -25.43 19.74 27.78
CA TRP A 39 -24.94 18.38 28.03
C TRP A 39 -25.64 17.33 27.14
N PRO A 40 -26.99 17.32 27.02
CA PRO A 40 -27.68 16.39 26.11
C PRO A 40 -27.30 16.56 24.63
N GLN A 41 -27.03 17.79 24.19
CA GLN A 41 -26.58 18.07 22.82
C GLN A 41 -25.19 17.47 22.57
N LEU A 42 -24.26 17.68 23.50
CA LEU A 42 -22.94 17.05 23.45
C LEU A 42 -23.02 15.52 23.49
N GLU A 43 -23.94 14.96 24.28
CA GLU A 43 -24.17 13.51 24.32
C GLU A 43 -24.64 12.98 22.96
N ASN A 44 -25.58 13.65 22.30
CA ASN A 44 -26.03 13.27 20.95
C ASN A 44 -24.87 13.28 19.94
N ILE A 45 -24.04 14.33 19.94
CA ILE A 45 -22.86 14.42 19.06
C ILE A 45 -21.89 13.28 19.36
N GLY A 46 -21.62 13.00 20.64
CA GLY A 46 -20.77 11.88 21.06
C GLY A 46 -21.32 10.51 20.64
N ASN A 47 -22.64 10.32 20.70
CA ASN A 47 -23.30 9.10 20.25
C ASN A 47 -23.17 8.93 18.74
N PHE A 48 -23.32 10.00 17.97
CA PHE A 48 -23.07 9.99 16.53
C PHE A 48 -21.62 9.61 16.19
N ILE A 49 -20.63 10.21 16.87
CA ILE A 49 -19.20 9.93 16.68
C ILE A 49 -18.91 8.43 16.90
N LYS A 50 -19.42 7.85 18.00
CA LYS A 50 -19.29 6.42 18.29
C LYS A 50 -19.94 5.55 17.22
N ALA A 51 -21.12 5.96 16.73
CA ALA A 51 -21.86 5.23 15.72
C ALA A 51 -21.15 5.22 14.36
N ILE A 52 -20.60 6.35 13.91
CA ILE A 52 -19.86 6.39 12.63
C ILE A 52 -18.53 5.63 12.70
N GLN A 53 -17.89 5.59 13.88
CA GLN A 53 -16.71 4.75 14.10
C GLN A 53 -17.06 3.27 13.97
N ALA A 54 -18.18 2.83 14.58
CA ALA A 54 -18.70 1.48 14.42
C ALA A 54 -19.16 1.18 12.97
N TYR A 55 -19.61 2.21 12.24
CA TYR A 55 -19.93 2.12 10.82
C TYR A 55 -18.69 1.90 9.94
N GLY A 56 -17.48 2.13 10.45
CA GLY A 56 -16.22 1.87 9.74
C GLY A 56 -15.48 3.13 9.30
N MET A 57 -15.87 4.31 9.80
CA MET A 57 -15.06 5.52 9.65
C MET A 57 -13.72 5.36 10.36
N LYS A 58 -12.65 5.86 9.73
CA LYS A 58 -11.31 5.83 10.34
C LYS A 58 -11.19 6.94 11.37
N PRO A 59 -10.47 6.74 12.49
CA PRO A 59 -10.37 7.73 13.55
C PRO A 59 -9.86 9.12 13.11
N HIS A 60 -8.98 9.18 12.10
CA HIS A 60 -8.46 10.44 11.56
C HIS A 60 -9.46 11.23 10.71
N ASP A 61 -10.50 10.56 10.20
CA ASP A 61 -11.53 11.20 9.38
C ASP A 61 -12.70 11.72 10.25
N ILE A 62 -12.67 11.51 11.57
CA ILE A 62 -13.74 11.83 12.52
C ILE A 62 -13.44 13.16 13.22
N PHE A 63 -14.46 13.99 13.41
CA PHE A 63 -14.38 15.24 14.17
C PHE A 63 -14.64 15.02 15.67
N GLU A 64 -14.23 15.97 16.51
CA GLU A 64 -14.47 15.97 17.95
C GLU A 64 -15.73 16.75 18.33
N ALA A 65 -16.40 16.39 19.43
CA ALA A 65 -17.67 17.04 19.79
C ALA A 65 -17.59 18.59 19.87
N ASN A 66 -16.45 19.12 20.32
CA ASN A 66 -16.20 20.56 20.41
C ASN A 66 -16.05 21.24 19.04
N ASP A 67 -15.55 20.52 18.02
CA ASP A 67 -15.38 21.05 16.66
C ASP A 67 -16.70 21.57 16.11
N LEU A 68 -17.79 20.85 16.39
CA LEU A 68 -19.15 21.22 16.02
C LEU A 68 -19.81 22.11 17.07
N PHE A 69 -19.73 21.76 18.36
CA PHE A 69 -20.51 22.43 19.39
C PHE A 69 -20.06 23.87 19.66
N GLU A 70 -18.75 24.10 19.70
CA GLU A 70 -18.12 25.40 19.93
C GLU A 70 -17.63 26.06 18.64
N ASN A 71 -17.90 25.44 17.48
CA ASN A 71 -17.40 25.87 16.18
C ASN A 71 -15.85 25.89 16.12
N GLY A 72 -15.19 24.96 16.81
CA GLY A 72 -13.73 24.87 16.86
C GLY A 72 -13.10 24.52 15.51
N ASN A 73 -13.69 23.57 14.78
CA ASN A 73 -13.14 23.11 13.49
C ASN A 73 -14.24 22.57 12.56
N MET A 74 -15.05 23.46 12.00
CA MET A 74 -16.11 23.07 11.05
C MET A 74 -15.58 22.44 9.76
N THR A 75 -14.33 22.67 9.39
CA THR A 75 -13.69 22.01 8.24
C THR A 75 -13.58 20.51 8.46
N GLN A 76 -13.19 20.09 9.68
CA GLN A 76 -13.15 18.67 10.03
C GLN A 76 -14.57 18.07 10.00
N VAL A 77 -15.57 18.75 10.57
CA VAL A 77 -16.98 18.30 10.54
C VAL A 77 -17.47 18.06 9.11
N GLN A 78 -17.22 19.01 8.20
CA GLN A 78 -17.58 18.87 6.79
C GLN A 78 -16.86 17.70 6.13
N THR A 79 -15.55 17.56 6.38
CA THR A 79 -14.73 16.48 5.84
C THR A 79 -15.25 15.11 6.29
N THR A 80 -15.59 14.96 7.57
CA THR A 80 -16.17 13.73 8.13
C THR A 80 -17.50 13.37 7.46
N LEU A 81 -18.37 14.35 7.22
CA LEU A 81 -19.67 14.11 6.58
C LEU A 81 -19.53 13.71 5.10
N VAL A 82 -18.59 14.33 4.38
CA VAL A 82 -18.29 13.96 2.98
C VAL A 82 -17.67 12.56 2.91
N ALA A 83 -16.77 12.22 3.83
CA ALA A 83 -16.18 10.90 3.94
C ALA A 83 -17.23 9.83 4.30
N LEU A 84 -18.13 10.13 5.24
CA LEU A 84 -19.26 9.26 5.60
C LEU A 84 -20.18 9.00 4.40
N ALA A 85 -20.45 10.02 3.58
CA ALA A 85 -21.22 9.85 2.34
C ALA A 85 -20.52 8.89 1.36
N GLY A 86 -19.20 9.04 1.17
CA GLY A 86 -18.40 8.13 0.37
C GLY A 86 -18.40 6.68 0.90
N LEU A 87 -18.37 6.52 2.22
CA LEU A 87 -18.45 5.21 2.90
C LEU A 87 -19.85 4.60 2.82
N ALA A 88 -20.91 5.41 2.86
CA ALA A 88 -22.27 4.92 2.65
C ALA A 88 -22.45 4.34 1.24
N LYS A 89 -21.86 5.00 0.23
CA LYS A 89 -21.87 4.50 -1.16
C LYS A 89 -21.19 3.14 -1.31
N THR A 90 -20.07 2.90 -0.63
CA THR A 90 -19.42 1.57 -0.71
C THR A 90 -20.28 0.46 -0.11
N LYS A 91 -21.08 0.78 0.91
CA LYS A 91 -22.04 -0.17 1.50
C LYS A 91 -23.35 -0.31 0.73
N GLY A 92 -23.47 0.30 -0.46
CA GLY A 92 -24.63 0.13 -1.33
C GLY A 92 -25.75 1.15 -1.13
N PHE A 93 -25.53 2.23 -0.39
CA PHE A 93 -26.46 3.36 -0.37
C PHE A 93 -26.26 4.23 -1.61
N HIS A 94 -27.27 4.25 -2.48
CA HIS A 94 -27.27 5.06 -3.69
C HIS A 94 -28.21 6.24 -3.45
N THR A 95 -27.65 7.43 -3.23
CA THR A 95 -28.41 8.68 -3.11
C THR A 95 -28.60 9.30 -4.49
N THR A 96 -29.69 10.06 -4.66
CA THR A 96 -29.96 10.83 -5.89
C THR A 96 -28.91 11.90 -6.17
N ILE A 97 -28.29 12.42 -5.09
CA ILE A 97 -27.21 13.40 -5.16
C ILE A 97 -25.89 12.68 -4.86
N ASP A 98 -24.95 12.78 -5.78
CA ASP A 98 -23.67 12.09 -5.71
C ASP A 98 -22.65 12.94 -4.92
N ILE A 99 -22.57 12.74 -3.60
CA ILE A 99 -21.62 13.46 -2.71
C ILE A 99 -20.56 12.50 -2.15
N GLY A 100 -19.28 12.86 -2.29
CA GLY A 100 -18.14 12.05 -1.82
C GLY A 100 -17.69 10.95 -2.79
N VAL A 101 -16.44 10.50 -2.67
CA VAL A 101 -15.85 9.47 -3.53
C VAL A 101 -16.10 8.09 -2.95
N LYS A 102 -16.46 7.11 -3.78
CA LYS A 102 -16.57 5.70 -3.37
C LYS A 102 -15.20 5.21 -2.88
N TYR A 103 -15.12 4.79 -1.61
CA TYR A 103 -13.89 4.20 -1.07
C TYR A 103 -13.49 2.95 -1.88
N ALA A 104 -12.20 2.82 -2.18
CA ALA A 104 -11.68 1.67 -2.90
C ALA A 104 -11.68 0.44 -1.99
N GLU A 105 -12.34 -0.63 -2.42
CA GLU A 105 -12.28 -1.91 -1.73
C GLU A 105 -10.98 -2.65 -2.11
N LYS A 106 -10.32 -3.28 -1.13
CA LYS A 106 -9.11 -4.07 -1.38
C LYS A 106 -9.46 -5.30 -2.22
N GLN A 107 -9.23 -5.23 -3.52
CA GLN A 107 -9.35 -6.38 -4.41
C GLN A 107 -8.08 -7.25 -4.29
N THR A 108 -8.17 -8.32 -3.48
CA THR A 108 -7.09 -9.32 -3.45
C THR A 108 -7.15 -10.15 -4.72
N ARG A 109 -6.20 -9.93 -5.63
CA ARG A 109 -6.05 -10.75 -6.83
C ARG A 109 -5.53 -12.11 -6.39
N ARG A 110 -6.40 -13.13 -6.46
CA ARG A 110 -5.98 -14.53 -6.35
C ARG A 110 -5.52 -14.97 -7.72
N PHE A 111 -4.21 -15.19 -7.85
CA PHE A 111 -3.65 -15.83 -9.03
C PHE A 111 -3.63 -17.33 -8.80
N ASP A 112 -3.93 -18.08 -9.85
CA ASP A 112 -3.78 -19.53 -9.85
C ASP A 112 -2.32 -19.92 -9.59
N GLU A 113 -2.10 -21.07 -8.95
CA GLU A 113 -0.77 -21.54 -8.56
C GLU A 113 0.14 -21.73 -9.79
N GLY A 114 -0.43 -22.19 -10.91
CA GLY A 114 0.29 -22.30 -12.18
C GLY A 114 0.75 -20.93 -12.71
N LYS A 115 -0.07 -19.89 -12.53
CA LYS A 115 0.24 -18.51 -12.94
C LYS A 115 1.31 -17.86 -12.05
N LEU A 116 1.28 -18.14 -10.75
CA LEU A 116 2.34 -17.70 -9.82
C LEU A 116 3.68 -18.37 -10.15
N LYS A 117 3.66 -19.68 -10.42
CA LYS A 117 4.85 -20.44 -10.81
C LYS A 117 5.41 -20.02 -12.16
N ALA A 118 4.54 -19.73 -13.14
CA ALA A 118 4.96 -19.16 -14.42
C ALA A 118 5.62 -17.79 -14.24
N GLY A 119 5.12 -16.94 -13.33
CA GLY A 119 5.71 -15.65 -13.00
C GLY A 119 7.13 -15.75 -12.42
N GLN A 120 7.44 -16.81 -11.66
CA GLN A 120 8.79 -17.04 -11.12
C GLN A 120 9.83 -17.33 -12.21
N SER A 121 9.39 -17.82 -13.38
CA SER A 121 10.27 -18.05 -14.54
C SER A 121 10.52 -16.80 -15.39
N VAL A 122 9.80 -15.70 -15.12
CA VAL A 122 9.96 -14.42 -15.82
C VAL A 122 11.03 -13.60 -15.11
N ILE A 123 12.23 -13.62 -15.65
CA ILE A 123 13.35 -12.80 -15.17
C ILE A 123 13.16 -11.38 -15.73
N GLY A 124 12.93 -10.40 -14.85
CA GLY A 124 12.77 -9.00 -15.25
C GLY A 124 14.03 -8.44 -15.93
N LEU A 125 13.86 -7.51 -16.86
CA LEU A 125 14.93 -6.89 -17.68
C LEU A 125 16.12 -6.32 -16.87
N GLN A 126 15.95 -6.01 -15.59
CA GLN A 126 17.02 -5.54 -14.69
C GLN A 126 17.88 -6.65 -14.07
N MET A 127 17.53 -7.92 -14.24
CA MET A 127 18.37 -9.08 -13.88
C MET A 127 19.33 -9.44 -15.03
N GLY A 128 19.64 -8.47 -15.90
CA GLY A 128 20.57 -8.58 -17.01
C GLY A 128 22.03 -8.51 -16.55
N THR A 129 22.68 -9.66 -16.48
CA THR A 129 24.07 -9.95 -16.91
C THR A 129 25.13 -8.82 -16.82
N ASN A 130 26.15 -9.00 -15.98
CA ASN A 130 27.48 -8.37 -16.09
C ASN A 130 28.42 -9.09 -17.10
N LYS A 131 27.87 -9.90 -18.03
CA LYS A 131 28.64 -10.83 -18.88
C LYS A 131 28.86 -10.34 -20.31
N CYS A 132 29.42 -9.15 -20.48
CA CYS A 132 30.13 -8.85 -21.71
C CYS A 132 31.60 -8.56 -21.38
N ALA A 133 32.47 -9.43 -21.91
CA ALA A 133 33.95 -9.43 -21.87
C ALA A 133 34.62 -9.42 -20.47
N SER A 134 34.88 -10.60 -19.90
CA SER A 134 35.88 -10.72 -18.83
C SER A 134 37.26 -10.99 -19.43
N GLN A 135 38.23 -10.14 -19.09
CA GLN A 135 39.65 -10.26 -19.45
C GLN A 135 40.42 -11.21 -18.51
N ALA A 136 39.72 -11.94 -17.63
CA ALA A 136 40.37 -12.89 -16.74
C ALA A 136 40.97 -14.06 -17.56
N GLY A 137 42.30 -14.22 -17.50
CA GLY A 137 43.01 -15.31 -18.19
C GLY A 137 43.57 -14.98 -19.58
N MET A 138 43.68 -13.70 -19.97
CA MET A 138 44.45 -13.29 -21.14
C MET A 138 45.95 -13.20 -20.81
N THR A 139 46.80 -13.72 -21.70
CA THR A 139 48.26 -13.59 -21.60
C THR A 139 48.69 -12.25 -22.20
N ALA A 140 49.32 -11.38 -21.41
CA ALA A 140 49.79 -10.07 -21.88
C ALA A 140 50.91 -10.23 -22.93
N TYR A 141 50.93 -9.36 -23.95
CA TYR A 141 52.00 -9.35 -24.96
C TYR A 141 53.38 -9.26 -24.29
N GLY A 142 54.26 -10.22 -24.59
CA GLY A 142 55.64 -10.25 -24.09
C GLY A 142 55.92 -11.12 -22.86
N THR A 143 54.94 -11.83 -22.31
CA THR A 143 55.17 -12.75 -21.18
C THR A 143 55.79 -14.08 -21.61
N ARG A 144 56.83 -14.56 -20.90
CA ARG A 144 57.50 -15.86 -21.17
C ARG A 144 56.74 -17.02 -20.52
N ARG A 145 56.65 -18.16 -21.22
CA ARG A 145 55.99 -19.38 -20.73
C ARG A 145 56.85 -20.06 -19.64
N HIS A 146 56.36 -20.14 -18.39
CA HIS A 146 56.85 -21.13 -17.41
C HIS A 146 56.04 -22.42 -17.56
N LEU A 147 56.73 -23.57 -17.56
CA LEU A 147 56.11 -24.90 -17.55
C LEU A 147 55.27 -25.05 -16.27
N TYR A 148 53.97 -25.22 -16.40
CA TYR A 148 53.06 -25.49 -15.28
C TYR A 148 52.73 -27.00 -15.24
N ASP A 149 52.96 -27.63 -14.09
CA ASP A 149 52.66 -29.05 -13.81
C ASP A 149 51.21 -29.19 -13.26
N PRO A 150 50.33 -29.98 -13.92
CA PRO A 150 48.92 -30.17 -13.49
C PRO A 150 48.71 -30.85 -12.13
N LYS A 151 49.76 -31.23 -11.40
CA LYS A 151 49.65 -32.01 -10.15
C LYS A 151 49.41 -31.19 -8.87
N MET A 152 49.47 -29.85 -8.90
CA MET A 152 49.10 -29.05 -7.72
C MET A 152 47.59 -28.87 -7.66
N GLN A 153 46.91 -29.80 -6.97
CA GLN A 153 45.51 -29.65 -6.56
C GLN A 153 45.35 -28.36 -5.74
N THR A 154 44.64 -27.38 -6.28
CA THR A 154 44.03 -26.33 -5.47
C THR A 154 42.69 -26.85 -4.97
N ASP A 155 42.52 -26.86 -3.65
CA ASP A 155 41.34 -27.39 -2.97
C ASP A 155 40.04 -26.75 -3.49
N LYS A 156 39.02 -27.59 -3.70
CA LYS A 156 37.66 -27.11 -4.00
C LYS A 156 37.04 -26.56 -2.70
N PRO A 157 36.52 -25.33 -2.67
CA PRO A 157 35.87 -24.83 -1.48
C PRO A 157 34.54 -25.56 -1.24
N PHE A 158 34.37 -25.89 0.03
CA PHE A 158 33.29 -26.63 0.67
C PHE A 158 32.13 -25.66 0.95
N ASP A 159 30.94 -25.97 0.42
CA ASP A 159 29.58 -25.58 0.87
C ASP A 159 28.63 -25.35 -0.34
N GLN A 160 27.53 -26.10 -0.37
CA GLN A 160 26.49 -26.09 -1.42
C GLN A 160 25.14 -25.55 -0.92
N THR A 161 25.06 -25.06 0.32
CA THR A 161 23.77 -24.75 0.97
C THR A 161 23.38 -23.27 0.96
N THR A 162 24.27 -22.38 0.50
CA THR A 162 23.97 -20.95 0.33
C THR A 162 24.16 -20.54 -1.14
N ILE A 163 23.07 -20.33 -1.88
CA ILE A 163 23.11 -19.77 -3.23
C ILE A 163 23.40 -18.27 -3.10
N SER A 164 24.67 -17.89 -3.25
CA SER A 164 25.03 -16.48 -3.47
C SER A 164 24.62 -16.06 -4.89
N LEU A 165 24.34 -14.77 -5.03
CA LEU A 165 23.63 -14.10 -6.12
C LEU A 165 24.39 -14.09 -7.46
N GLN A 166 24.89 -15.23 -7.96
CA GLN A 166 25.57 -15.26 -9.26
C GLN A 166 25.70 -16.65 -9.90
N MET A 167 24.59 -17.36 -10.10
CA MET A 167 24.57 -18.48 -11.06
C MET A 167 24.11 -18.00 -12.44
N GLY A 168 25.00 -17.25 -13.10
CA GLY A 168 24.90 -17.00 -14.54
C GLY A 168 25.72 -18.02 -15.30
N THR A 169 25.19 -18.62 -16.35
CA THR A 169 25.91 -19.56 -17.22
C THR A 169 27.07 -18.86 -17.94
N ASN A 170 28.26 -19.44 -17.90
CA ASN A 170 29.53 -18.96 -18.45
C ASN A 170 29.76 -19.42 -19.91
N LYS A 171 28.67 -19.77 -20.62
CA LYS A 171 28.71 -20.20 -22.04
C LYS A 171 28.66 -19.04 -23.03
N GLY A 172 29.16 -17.87 -22.65
CA GLY A 172 29.41 -16.74 -23.57
C GLY A 172 30.84 -16.78 -24.11
N ALA A 173 31.12 -16.01 -25.16
CA ALA A 173 32.45 -15.88 -25.74
C ALA A 173 33.45 -15.38 -24.68
N SER A 174 34.40 -16.24 -24.31
CA SER A 174 35.51 -15.91 -23.43
C SER A 174 36.77 -15.78 -24.29
N GLN A 175 37.51 -14.67 -24.13
CA GLN A 175 38.85 -14.55 -24.70
C GLN A 175 39.93 -15.19 -23.79
N ALA A 176 39.52 -15.83 -22.69
CA ALA A 176 40.45 -16.56 -21.82
C ALA A 176 41.13 -17.68 -22.62
N GLY A 177 42.47 -17.71 -22.58
CA GLY A 177 43.28 -18.66 -23.33
C GLY A 177 43.56 -18.29 -24.80
N MET A 178 43.07 -17.15 -25.30
CA MET A 178 43.46 -16.67 -26.63
C MET A 178 44.87 -16.06 -26.60
N LEU A 179 45.72 -16.50 -27.53
CA LEU A 179 47.07 -15.96 -27.71
C LEU A 179 47.02 -14.68 -28.52
N ALA A 180 47.76 -13.69 -28.06
CA ALA A 180 47.81 -12.38 -28.64
C ALA A 180 48.59 -12.42 -29.99
N PRO A 181 48.08 -11.91 -31.11
CA PRO A 181 48.73 -12.01 -32.43
C PRO A 181 50.16 -11.45 -32.43
N GLY A 182 51.15 -12.32 -32.64
CA GLY A 182 52.57 -11.99 -32.55
C GLY A 182 53.37 -12.87 -31.57
N THR A 183 52.70 -13.68 -30.75
CA THR A 183 53.36 -14.73 -29.97
C THR A 183 53.85 -15.86 -30.90
N ARG A 184 55.16 -16.13 -30.94
CA ARG A 184 55.73 -17.25 -31.73
C ARG A 184 55.13 -18.58 -31.25
N ARG A 185 54.72 -19.43 -32.21
CA ARG A 185 54.19 -20.77 -31.95
C ARG A 185 55.26 -21.67 -31.36
#